data_AF-A0AAD1NMV8-F1
#
_entry.id   AF-A0AAD1NMV8-F1
#
_cell.length_a   1.000
_cell.length_b   1.000
_cell.length_c   1.000
_cell.angle_alpha   90.00
_cell.angle_beta   90.00
_cell.angle_gamma   90.00
#
_symmetry.space_group_name_H-M   'P 1'
#
loop_
_entity.id
_entity.type
_entity.pdbx_description
1 polymer ?
#
loop_
_entity_poly.entity_id
_entity_poly.type
_entity_poly.pdbx_seq_one_letter_code
_entity_poly.pdbx_strand_id
1 'polypeptide(L)'
;MKTPSRIGTKSPAKPQSKTLELSGAEVVALAKEAVSAYQSYNQLETARAETERVKAEALKEIELSDNELRQAQLKHQERCQEIALDRLKADNEHQLNEQAHQRWQQNHQSREQTIEILRRKVSLGEASDEEYQLLQLLHKLPNL
;
A
#
# COMPACT_ATOMS: atom_id res chain seq x y z
N MET A 1 85.18 -44.14 -25.03
CA MET A 1 85.32 -43.49 -23.71
C MET A 1 86.21 -42.26 -23.84
N LYS A 2 85.65 -41.06 -23.65
CA LYS A 2 86.36 -39.80 -23.37
C LYS A 2 85.42 -38.96 -22.50
N THR A 3 85.83 -38.68 -21.26
CA THR A 3 85.13 -37.77 -20.34
C THR A 3 85.49 -36.33 -20.67
N PRO A 4 84.54 -35.40 -20.79
CA PRO A 4 84.85 -33.98 -20.78
C PRO A 4 84.82 -33.42 -19.35
N SER A 5 85.79 -32.54 -19.11
CA SER A 5 86.17 -31.96 -17.83
C SER A 5 85.13 -31.05 -17.18
N ARG A 6 85.09 -31.15 -15.85
CA ARG A 6 84.61 -30.22 -14.83
C ARG A 6 84.53 -28.75 -15.29
N ILE A 7 83.31 -28.28 -15.55
CA ILE A 7 83.00 -26.85 -15.69
C ILE A 7 82.91 -26.26 -14.28
N GLY A 8 83.81 -25.31 -13.99
CA GLY A 8 83.89 -24.63 -12.70
C GLY A 8 82.59 -23.91 -12.35
N THR A 9 82.08 -24.21 -11.17
CA THR A 9 81.01 -23.48 -10.50
C THR A 9 81.48 -22.05 -10.19
N LYS A 10 81.02 -21.08 -10.99
CA LYS A 10 81.04 -19.68 -10.57
C LYS A 10 79.89 -19.49 -9.59
N SER A 11 80.20 -19.35 -8.32
CA SER A 11 79.24 -18.89 -7.31
C SER A 11 78.63 -17.56 -7.76
N PRO A 12 77.31 -17.37 -7.66
CA PRO A 12 76.73 -16.05 -7.84
C PRO A 12 77.29 -15.15 -6.74
N ALA A 13 77.78 -13.98 -7.13
CA ALA A 13 78.22 -12.96 -6.19
C ALA A 13 77.07 -12.67 -5.21
N LYS A 14 77.36 -12.70 -3.89
CA LYS A 14 76.46 -12.18 -2.87
C LYS A 14 75.97 -10.80 -3.34
N PRO A 15 74.66 -10.51 -3.35
CA PRO A 15 74.22 -9.14 -3.52
C PRO A 15 74.88 -8.33 -2.40
N GLN A 16 75.76 -7.42 -2.76
CA GLN A 16 76.21 -6.38 -1.84
C GLN A 16 74.95 -5.65 -1.40
N SER A 17 74.55 -5.86 -0.14
CA SER A 17 73.58 -4.99 0.50
C SER A 17 74.24 -3.61 0.55
N LYS A 18 73.97 -2.79 -0.47
CA LYS A 18 74.11 -1.35 -0.32
C LYS A 18 73.11 -0.97 0.77
N THR A 19 73.60 -0.82 1.99
CA THR A 19 72.91 -0.02 2.98
C THR A 19 72.78 1.35 2.32
N LEU A 20 71.57 1.69 1.87
CA LEU A 20 71.26 3.03 1.42
C LEU A 20 71.41 3.93 2.64
N GLU A 21 72.57 4.59 2.76
CA GLU A 21 72.76 5.66 3.73
C GLU A 21 71.96 6.87 3.22
N LEU A 22 70.67 6.87 3.57
CA LEU A 22 69.79 8.03 3.37
C LEU A 22 70.38 9.20 4.15
N SER A 23 70.46 10.36 3.51
CA SER A 23 70.82 11.59 4.22
C SER A 23 69.76 11.87 5.30
N GLY A 24 70.14 12.56 6.38
CA GLY A 24 69.20 12.89 7.46
C GLY A 24 67.94 13.63 6.98
N ALA A 25 68.03 14.37 5.86
CA ALA A 25 66.89 15.04 5.23
C ALA A 25 65.92 14.06 4.54
N GLU A 26 66.44 13.02 3.88
CA GLU A 26 65.63 12.00 3.20
C GLU A 26 64.92 11.08 4.21
N VAL A 27 65.56 10.79 5.35
CA VAL A 27 64.92 10.05 6.46
C VAL A 27 63.74 10.85 7.03
N VAL A 28 63.90 12.16 7.21
CA VAL A 28 62.82 13.04 7.70
C VAL A 28 61.70 13.17 6.66
N ALA A 29 62.02 13.23 5.37
CA ALA A 29 61.02 13.27 4.30
C ALA A 29 60.19 11.98 4.26
N LEU A 30 60.84 10.82 4.32
CA LEU A 30 60.17 9.51 4.36
C LEU A 30 59.28 9.36 5.60
N ALA A 31 59.77 9.82 6.76
CA ALA A 31 58.98 9.80 8.00
C ALA A 31 57.72 10.68 7.91
N LYS A 32 57.82 11.87 7.30
CA LYS A 32 56.66 12.75 7.06
C LYS A 32 55.65 12.12 6.10
N GLU A 33 56.13 11.47 5.04
CA GLU A 33 55.28 10.77 4.07
C GLU A 33 54.56 9.58 4.72
N ALA A 34 55.27 8.79 5.53
CA ALA A 34 54.67 7.68 6.28
C ALA A 34 53.60 8.15 7.27
N VAL A 35 53.84 9.27 7.97
CA VAL A 35 52.84 9.88 8.87
C VAL A 35 51.63 10.36 8.08
N SER A 36 51.83 10.99 6.92
CA SER A 36 50.73 11.44 6.06
C SER A 36 49.92 10.27 5.50
N ALA A 37 50.56 9.18 5.08
CA ALA A 37 49.90 7.98 4.60
C ALA A 37 49.11 7.26 5.70
N TYR A 38 49.63 7.23 6.92
CA TYR A 38 48.91 6.68 8.07
C TYR A 38 47.67 7.53 8.43
N GLN A 39 47.80 8.86 8.39
CA GLN A 39 46.68 9.77 8.60
C GLN A 39 45.59 9.60 7.54
N SER A 40 45.97 9.50 6.26
CA SER A 40 45.00 9.29 5.17
C SER A 40 44.34 7.91 5.25
N TYR A 41 45.09 6.87 5.63
CA TYR A 41 44.54 5.54 5.88
C TYR A 41 43.48 5.57 6.99
N ASN A 42 43.78 6.19 8.14
CA ASN A 42 42.83 6.30 9.24
C ASN A 42 41.58 7.09 8.83
N GLN A 43 41.73 8.17 8.05
CA GLN A 43 40.59 8.93 7.52
C GLN A 43 39.71 8.09 6.59
N LEU A 44 40.33 7.25 5.74
CA LEU A 44 39.59 6.33 4.87
C LEU A 44 38.87 5.25 5.67
N GLU A 45 39.49 4.72 6.71
CA GLU A 45 38.87 3.73 7.58
C GLU A 45 37.67 4.31 8.34
N THR A 46 37.81 5.54 8.88
CA THR A 46 36.68 6.24 9.51
C THR A 46 35.57 6.56 8.53
N ALA A 47 35.90 7.05 7.33
CA ALA A 47 34.90 7.36 6.31
C ALA A 47 34.16 6.10 5.83
N ARG A 48 34.84 4.96 5.77
CA ARG A 48 34.22 3.67 5.46
C ARG A 48 33.25 3.25 6.57
N ALA A 49 33.66 3.32 7.84
CA ALA A 49 32.79 3.00 8.97
C ALA A 49 31.55 3.91 9.02
N GLU A 50 31.71 5.20 8.75
CA GLU A 50 30.59 6.15 8.64
C GLU A 50 29.65 5.80 7.49
N THR A 51 30.19 5.44 6.32
CA THR A 51 29.37 5.04 5.16
C THR A 51 28.57 3.77 5.46
N GLU A 52 29.18 2.78 6.12
CA GLU A 52 28.50 1.55 6.52
C GLU A 52 27.40 1.83 7.55
N ARG A 53 27.62 2.75 8.49
CA ARG A 53 26.61 3.20 9.46
C ARG A 53 25.43 3.89 8.77
N VAL A 54 25.69 4.86 7.90
CA VAL A 54 24.64 5.58 7.15
C VAL A 54 23.84 4.62 6.28
N LYS A 55 24.50 3.64 5.64
CA LYS A 55 23.81 2.60 4.87
C LYS A 55 22.90 1.75 5.74
N ALA A 56 23.35 1.34 6.93
CA ALA A 56 22.54 0.56 7.86
C ALA A 56 21.32 1.37 8.36
N GLU A 57 21.51 2.66 8.65
CA GLU A 57 20.42 3.57 9.03
C GLU A 57 19.40 3.75 7.90
N ALA A 58 19.86 3.97 6.67
CA ALA A 58 18.99 4.10 5.50
C ALA A 58 18.18 2.82 5.22
N LEU A 59 18.79 1.63 5.36
CA LEU A 59 18.08 0.37 5.22
C LEU A 59 16.97 0.21 6.27
N LYS A 60 17.25 0.59 7.52
CA LYS A 60 16.26 0.56 8.59
C LYS A 60 15.11 1.55 8.33
N GLU A 61 15.40 2.74 7.81
CA GLU A 61 14.36 3.71 7.44
C GLU A 61 13.48 3.21 6.30
N ILE A 62 14.07 2.54 5.29
CA ILE A 62 13.32 1.92 4.19
C ILE A 62 12.38 0.84 4.75
N GLU A 63 12.86 -0.04 5.63
CA GLU A 63 12.02 -1.08 6.25
C GLU A 63 10.84 -0.51 7.04
N LEU A 64 11.07 0.59 7.78
CA LEU A 64 10.01 1.30 8.50
C LEU A 64 9.00 1.91 7.53
N SER A 65 9.48 2.60 6.48
CA SER A 65 8.63 3.21 5.47
C SER A 65 7.78 2.20 4.71
N ASP A 66 8.36 1.05 4.35
CA ASP A 66 7.64 -0.05 3.69
C ASP A 66 6.54 -0.63 4.60
N ASN A 67 6.80 -0.73 5.91
CA ASN A 67 5.80 -1.17 6.88
C ASN A 67 4.64 -0.18 6.99
N GLU A 68 4.95 1.11 7.13
CA GLU A 68 3.96 2.18 7.18
C GLU A 68 3.10 2.21 5.90
N LEU A 69 3.74 2.08 4.74
CA LEU A 69 3.04 2.00 3.46
C LEU A 69 2.11 0.80 3.40
N ARG A 70 2.57 -0.38 3.84
CA ARG A 70 1.75 -1.59 3.89
C ARG A 70 0.55 -1.42 4.81
N GLN A 71 0.74 -0.81 5.99
CA GLN A 71 -0.37 -0.50 6.90
C GLN A 71 -1.38 0.48 6.28
N ALA A 72 -0.89 1.51 5.60
CA ALA A 72 -1.75 2.49 4.92
C ALA A 72 -2.56 1.83 3.79
N GLN A 73 -1.94 0.93 3.01
CA GLN A 73 -2.61 0.17 1.95
C GLN A 73 -3.71 -0.74 2.52
N LEU A 74 -3.44 -1.46 3.62
CA LEU A 74 -4.44 -2.31 4.27
C LEU A 74 -5.63 -1.49 4.77
N LYS A 75 -5.39 -0.39 5.49
CA LYS A 75 -6.46 0.51 5.96
C LYS A 75 -7.29 1.08 4.80
N HIS A 76 -6.64 1.43 3.69
CA HIS A 76 -7.33 1.90 2.50
C HIS A 76 -8.22 0.81 1.90
N GLN A 77 -7.71 -0.42 1.79
CA GLN A 77 -8.47 -1.56 1.27
C GLN A 77 -9.69 -1.88 2.14
N GLU A 78 -9.52 -1.92 3.47
CA GLU A 78 -10.61 -2.09 4.43
C GLU A 78 -11.69 -1.02 4.23
N ARG A 79 -11.27 0.26 4.11
CA ARG A 79 -12.21 1.37 3.89
C ARG A 79 -12.95 1.26 2.56
N CYS A 80 -12.29 0.82 1.50
CA CYS A 80 -12.94 0.58 0.21
C CYS A 80 -14.01 -0.52 0.30
N GLN A 81 -13.74 -1.58 1.06
CA GLN A 81 -14.70 -2.67 1.30
C GLN A 81 -15.90 -2.19 2.12
N GLU A 82 -15.69 -1.41 3.17
CA GLU A 82 -16.77 -0.79 3.96
C GLU A 82 -17.69 0.06 3.06
N ILE A 83 -17.11 0.94 2.26
CA ILE A 83 -17.87 1.80 1.34
C ILE A 83 -18.66 0.95 0.32
N ALA A 84 -18.08 -0.14 -0.18
CA ALA A 84 -18.79 -1.03 -1.10
C ALA A 84 -19.99 -1.72 -0.45
N LEU A 85 -19.85 -2.16 0.81
CA LEU A 85 -20.96 -2.75 1.57
C LEU A 85 -22.05 -1.74 1.89
N ASP A 86 -21.68 -0.51 2.25
CA ASP A 86 -22.66 0.55 2.55
C ASP A 86 -23.44 0.95 1.30
N ARG A 87 -22.79 1.01 0.13
CA ARG A 87 -23.48 1.21 -1.15
C ARG A 87 -24.47 0.08 -1.44
N LEU A 88 -24.06 -1.17 -1.26
CA LEU A 88 -24.94 -2.32 -1.47
C LEU A 88 -26.18 -2.26 -0.55
N LYS A 89 -26.00 -1.87 0.72
CA LYS A 89 -27.11 -1.71 1.67
C LYS A 89 -28.07 -0.60 1.23
N ALA A 90 -27.53 0.56 0.87
CA ALA A 90 -28.33 1.69 0.41
C ALA A 90 -29.12 1.35 -0.86
N ASP A 91 -28.50 0.66 -1.82
CA ASP A 91 -29.17 0.22 -3.05
C ASP A 91 -30.29 -0.78 -2.76
N ASN A 92 -30.08 -1.71 -1.82
CA ASN A 92 -31.10 -2.67 -1.40
C ASN A 92 -32.28 -1.98 -0.70
N GLU A 93 -32.00 -1.07 0.24
CA GLU A 93 -33.03 -0.27 0.90
C GLU A 93 -33.84 0.57 -0.10
N HIS A 94 -33.16 1.19 -1.06
CA HIS A 94 -33.81 1.94 -2.14
C HIS A 94 -34.72 1.04 -2.97
N GLN A 95 -34.25 -0.15 -3.38
CA GLN A 95 -35.08 -1.10 -4.14
C GLN A 95 -36.29 -1.59 -3.35
N LEU A 96 -36.14 -1.88 -2.06
CA LEU A 96 -37.26 -2.29 -1.21
C LEU A 96 -38.29 -1.17 -1.04
N ASN A 97 -37.82 0.06 -0.85
CA ASN A 97 -38.69 1.23 -0.72
C ASN A 97 -39.42 1.52 -2.04
N GLU A 98 -38.72 1.46 -3.17
CA GLU A 98 -39.32 1.62 -4.50
C GLU A 98 -40.39 0.57 -4.78
N GLN A 99 -40.14 -0.70 -4.45
CA GLN A 99 -41.15 -1.76 -4.56
C GLN A 99 -42.35 -1.53 -3.64
N ALA A 100 -42.12 -1.09 -2.41
CA ALA A 100 -43.19 -0.76 -1.48
C ALA A 100 -44.03 0.42 -1.99
N HIS A 101 -43.38 1.46 -2.52
CA HIS A 101 -44.03 2.61 -3.12
C HIS A 101 -44.86 2.24 -4.34
N GLN A 102 -44.34 1.40 -5.24
CA GLN A 102 -45.08 0.92 -6.40
C GLN A 102 -46.33 0.11 -6.00
N ARG A 103 -46.21 -0.77 -4.99
CA ARG A 103 -47.37 -1.51 -4.45
C ARG A 103 -48.41 -0.58 -3.84
N TRP A 104 -47.96 0.39 -3.05
CA TRP A 104 -48.83 1.42 -2.48
C TRP A 104 -49.56 2.19 -3.57
N GLN A 105 -48.86 2.62 -4.62
CA GLN A 105 -49.46 3.37 -5.74
C GLN A 105 -50.52 2.54 -6.48
N GLN A 106 -50.25 1.26 -6.74
CA GLN A 106 -51.20 0.35 -7.38
C GLN A 106 -52.45 0.14 -6.52
N ASN A 107 -52.28 -0.10 -5.21
CA ASN A 107 -53.38 -0.27 -4.27
C ASN A 107 -54.24 1.00 -4.19
N HIS A 108 -53.59 2.16 -4.11
CA HIS A 108 -54.26 3.45 -4.08
C HIS A 108 -55.08 3.68 -5.36
N GLN A 109 -54.50 3.44 -6.54
CA GLN A 109 -55.21 3.58 -7.82
C GLN A 109 -56.41 2.63 -7.91
N SER A 110 -56.24 1.35 -7.55
CA SER A 110 -57.32 0.35 -7.55
C SER A 110 -58.46 0.74 -6.61
N ARG A 111 -58.11 1.25 -5.42
CA ARG A 111 -59.10 1.76 -4.44
C ARG A 111 -59.88 2.95 -5.00
N GLU A 112 -59.21 3.94 -5.57
CA GLU A 112 -59.89 5.12 -6.14
C GLU A 112 -60.82 4.73 -7.29
N GLN A 113 -60.40 3.81 -8.17
CA GLN A 113 -61.26 3.28 -9.24
C GLN A 113 -62.50 2.57 -8.68
N THR A 114 -62.32 1.76 -7.63
CA THR A 114 -63.43 1.06 -6.97
C THR A 114 -64.40 2.05 -6.33
N ILE A 115 -63.88 3.08 -5.64
CA ILE A 115 -64.68 4.16 -5.07
C ILE A 115 -65.48 4.88 -6.15
N GLU A 116 -64.86 5.20 -7.29
CA GLU A 116 -65.52 5.87 -8.41
C GLU A 116 -66.68 5.03 -8.98
N ILE A 117 -66.44 3.73 -9.22
CA ILE A 117 -67.47 2.80 -9.70
C ILE A 117 -68.64 2.71 -8.71
N LEU A 118 -68.35 2.54 -7.42
CA LEU A 118 -69.36 2.43 -6.38
C LEU A 118 -70.17 3.73 -6.24
N ARG A 119 -69.52 4.90 -6.25
CA ARG A 119 -70.20 6.20 -6.26
C ARG A 119 -71.14 6.35 -7.46
N ARG A 120 -70.71 5.86 -8.64
CA ARG A 120 -71.55 5.88 -9.84
C ARG A 120 -72.78 5.01 -9.69
N LYS A 121 -72.64 3.76 -9.23
CA LYS A 121 -73.77 2.85 -8.97
C LYS A 121 -74.75 3.44 -7.97
N VAL A 122 -74.24 4.04 -6.90
CA VAL A 122 -75.03 4.76 -5.89
C VAL A 122 -75.83 5.89 -6.52
N SER A 123 -75.20 6.71 -7.39
CA SER A 123 -75.89 7.82 -8.06
C SER A 123 -76.99 7.36 -9.03
N LEU A 124 -76.87 6.15 -9.58
CA LEU A 124 -77.85 5.55 -10.48
C LEU A 124 -78.95 4.79 -9.74
N GLY A 125 -78.84 4.62 -8.41
CA GLY A 125 -79.77 3.82 -7.62
C GLY A 125 -79.64 2.31 -7.82
N GLU A 126 -78.51 1.85 -8.38
CA GLU A 126 -78.25 0.44 -8.72
C GLU A 126 -77.36 -0.28 -7.67
N ALA A 127 -76.90 0.45 -6.66
CA ALA A 127 -75.99 -0.09 -5.65
C ALA A 127 -76.72 -0.99 -4.65
N SER A 128 -76.13 -2.14 -4.33
CA SER A 128 -76.61 -3.00 -3.24
C SER A 128 -76.22 -2.46 -1.87
N ASP A 129 -76.89 -2.96 -0.81
CA ASP A 129 -76.53 -2.62 0.58
C ASP A 129 -75.07 -2.98 0.91
N GLU A 130 -74.58 -4.10 0.38
CA GLU A 130 -73.18 -4.55 0.52
C GLU A 130 -72.20 -3.58 -0.16
N GLU A 131 -72.54 -3.10 -1.36
CA GLU A 131 -71.75 -2.12 -2.10
C GLU A 131 -71.70 -0.75 -1.38
N TYR A 132 -72.80 -0.35 -0.73
CA TYR A 132 -72.84 0.83 0.13
C TYR A 132 -71.95 0.69 1.37
N GLN A 133 -72.01 -0.46 2.04
CA GLN A 133 -71.14 -0.74 3.19
C GLN A 133 -69.67 -0.76 2.79
N LEU A 134 -69.35 -1.37 1.65
CA LEU A 134 -67.99 -1.37 1.10
C LEU A 134 -67.50 0.04 0.80
N LEU A 135 -68.32 0.90 0.19
CA LEU A 135 -67.95 2.30 -0.08
C LEU A 135 -67.66 3.07 1.22
N GLN A 136 -68.47 2.87 2.27
CA GLN A 136 -68.23 3.49 3.58
C GLN A 136 -66.94 2.97 4.23
N LEU A 137 -66.66 1.68 4.11
CA LEU A 137 -65.42 1.06 4.60
C LEU A 137 -64.21 1.63 3.87
N LEU A 138 -64.26 1.71 2.54
CA LEU A 138 -63.17 2.22 1.73
C LEU A 138 -62.82 3.66 2.12
N HIS A 139 -63.80 4.54 2.37
CA HIS A 139 -63.55 5.91 2.83
C HIS A 139 -62.94 6.02 4.24
N LYS A 140 -63.15 5.03 5.11
CA LYS A 140 -62.66 5.03 6.49
C LYS A 140 -61.28 4.40 6.65
N LEU A 141 -60.87 3.55 5.70
CA LEU A 141 -59.57 2.91 5.74
C LEU A 141 -58.47 3.92 5.37
N PRO A 142 -57.38 4.02 6.17
CA PRO A 142 -56.22 4.81 5.79
C PRO A 142 -55.61 4.26 4.50
N ASN A 143 -54.97 5.12 3.71
CA ASN A 143 -54.28 4.73 2.48
C ASN A 143 -53.16 3.73 2.83
N LEU A 144 -53.43 2.45 2.64
CA LEU A 144 -52.50 1.33 2.85
C LEU A 144 -51.51 1.18 1.69
#